data_AF-A0A2G8KPH7-F1
#
_entry.id   AF-A0A2G8KPH7-F1
#
_cell.length_a   1.000
_cell.length_b   1.000
_cell.length_c   1.000
_cell.angle_alpha   90.00
_cell.angle_beta   90.00
_cell.angle_gamma   90.00
#
_symmetry.space_group_name_H-M   'P 1'
#
loop_
_entity.id
_entity.type
_entity.pdbx_description
1 polymer ?
#
loop_
_entity_poly.entity_id
_entity_poly.type
_entity_poly.pdbx_seq_one_letter_code
_entity_poly.pdbx_strand_id
1 'polypeptide(L)'
;MRYIGSSDLLGGNVAVVKKFPRDLAPAFSIDVFESFLYGTTYLENGIFFMDKYNKDGPYRARFTILMKGLARPAGLVVFQDQKQQQEIGNPCKDSTCSGNQFCLISSDVSQYSCQCLNGSEDCPLPPTDEPIDICDGYCQNGGTCELFGRDPTCT
;
A
#
# COMPACT_ATOMS: atom_id res chain seq x y z
N MET A 1 8.93 -12.70 15.15
CA MET A 1 7.75 -12.18 15.89
C MET A 1 6.59 -12.10 14.91
N ARG A 2 5.36 -12.52 15.27
CA ARG A 2 4.17 -12.49 14.39
C ARG A 2 3.22 -11.40 14.87
N TYR A 3 2.97 -10.38 14.05
CA TYR A 3 2.15 -9.25 14.44
C TYR A 3 1.47 -8.59 13.23
N ILE A 4 0.40 -7.82 13.49
CA ILE A 4 -0.09 -6.78 12.59
C ILE A 4 0.55 -5.46 13.04
N GLY A 5 1.16 -4.74 12.10
CA GLY A 5 1.74 -3.41 12.31
C GLY A 5 0.99 -2.35 11.51
N SER A 6 1.23 -1.09 11.85
CA SER A 6 0.76 0.10 11.12
C SER A 6 1.92 1.08 10.99
N SER A 7 1.90 1.90 9.94
CA SER A 7 2.80 3.03 9.73
C SER A 7 2.09 4.11 8.92
N ASP A 8 2.69 5.29 8.86
CA ASP A 8 2.33 6.27 7.84
C ASP A 8 2.74 5.78 6.45
N LEU A 9 2.20 6.39 5.40
CA LEU A 9 2.54 6.06 4.01
C LEU A 9 4.03 6.28 3.69
N LEU A 10 4.70 7.19 4.41
CA LEU A 10 6.14 7.45 4.30
C LEU A 10 6.98 6.53 5.21
N GLY A 11 6.37 5.53 5.85
CA GLY A 11 7.06 4.59 6.74
C GLY A 11 7.35 5.11 8.16
N GLY A 12 6.96 6.35 8.47
CA GLY A 12 7.01 6.92 9.82
C GLY A 12 6.00 6.30 10.79
N ASN A 13 6.10 6.67 12.08
CA ASN A 13 5.14 6.33 13.13
C ASN A 13 4.76 4.84 13.21
N VAL A 14 5.75 3.96 13.06
CA VAL A 14 5.54 2.51 13.09
C VAL A 14 5.03 2.05 14.46
N ALA A 15 3.92 1.33 14.48
CA ALA A 15 3.29 0.81 15.69
C ALA A 15 2.87 -0.66 15.55
N VAL A 16 2.99 -1.42 16.64
CA VAL A 16 2.46 -2.79 16.72
C VAL A 16 1.00 -2.75 17.16
N VAL A 17 0.09 -3.16 16.27
CA VAL A 17 -1.36 -3.20 16.53
C VAL A 17 -1.74 -4.49 17.23
N LYS A 18 -1.29 -5.66 16.78
CA LYS A 18 -1.66 -6.95 17.41
C LYS A 18 -0.49 -7.90 17.37
N LYS A 19 -0.13 -8.46 18.52
CA LYS A 19 0.79 -9.61 18.59
C LYS A 19 0.00 -10.91 18.59
N PHE A 20 0.48 -11.89 17.81
CA PHE A 20 -0.09 -13.23 17.76
C PHE A 20 0.75 -14.19 18.61
N PRO A 21 0.11 -15.07 19.39
CA PRO A 21 0.75 -16.23 20.00
C PRO A 21 1.51 -17.08 18.96
N ARG A 22 2.50 -17.86 19.40
CA ARG A 22 3.35 -18.66 18.49
C ARG A 22 2.58 -19.75 17.74
N ASP A 23 1.53 -20.25 18.34
CA ASP A 23 0.61 -21.27 17.85
C ASP A 23 -0.49 -20.70 16.95
N LEU A 24 -0.71 -19.38 16.95
CA LEU A 24 -1.66 -18.73 16.06
C LEU A 24 -0.93 -18.14 14.85
N ALA A 25 -1.34 -18.57 13.66
CA ALA A 25 -0.88 -17.97 12.41
C ALA A 25 -1.42 -16.52 12.29
N PRO A 26 -0.63 -15.58 11.73
CA PRO A 26 -1.09 -14.23 11.47
C PRO A 26 -2.20 -14.24 10.42
N ALA A 27 -2.97 -13.16 10.36
CA ALA A 27 -3.99 -12.96 9.33
C ALA A 27 -3.38 -13.04 7.93
N PHE A 28 -4.09 -13.66 6.98
CA PHE A 28 -3.65 -13.71 5.59
C PHE A 28 -4.03 -12.43 4.83
N SER A 29 -5.22 -11.90 5.08
CA SER A 29 -5.72 -10.65 4.53
C SER A 29 -6.33 -9.83 5.66
N ILE A 30 -6.12 -8.51 5.62
CA ILE A 30 -6.70 -7.55 6.53
C ILE A 30 -7.30 -6.40 5.73
N ASP A 31 -8.29 -5.74 6.32
CA ASP A 31 -8.84 -4.49 5.80
C ASP A 31 -9.33 -3.61 6.97
N VAL A 32 -9.43 -2.30 6.76
CA VAL A 32 -9.72 -1.32 7.80
C VAL A 32 -10.92 -0.48 7.40
N PHE A 33 -11.85 -0.29 8.34
CA PHE A 33 -12.96 0.64 8.18
C PHE A 33 -13.33 1.25 9.53
N GLU A 34 -13.58 2.57 9.53
CA GLU A 34 -13.78 3.36 10.74
C GLU A 34 -12.70 3.09 11.81
N SER A 35 -13.10 2.60 12.99
CA SER A 35 -12.23 2.30 14.12
C SER A 35 -11.79 0.83 14.17
N PHE A 36 -12.18 0.03 13.19
CA PHE A 36 -12.00 -1.42 13.22
C PHE A 36 -11.05 -1.93 12.13
N LEU A 37 -10.29 -2.95 12.51
CA LEU A 37 -9.54 -3.82 11.63
C LEU A 37 -10.32 -5.13 11.50
N TYR A 38 -10.50 -5.56 10.26
CA TYR A 38 -11.08 -6.84 9.89
C TYR A 38 -9.98 -7.71 9.30
N GLY A 39 -10.04 -9.01 9.49
CA GLY A 39 -9.06 -9.90 8.86
C GLY A 39 -9.48 -11.35 8.84
N THR A 40 -8.83 -12.11 7.98
CA THR A 40 -8.98 -13.56 7.95
C THR A 40 -8.16 -14.20 9.07
N THR A 41 -8.65 -15.29 9.65
CA THR A 41 -7.92 -16.03 10.67
C THR A 41 -8.08 -17.53 10.52
N TYR A 42 -7.02 -18.26 10.85
CA TYR A 42 -7.05 -19.71 10.95
C TYR A 42 -7.77 -20.19 12.21
N LEU A 43 -7.95 -19.31 13.21
CA LEU A 43 -8.79 -19.63 14.36
C LEU A 43 -10.22 -19.82 13.86
N GLU A 44 -10.73 -21.05 13.98
CA GLU A 44 -12.07 -21.43 13.54
C GLU A 44 -12.31 -21.21 12.03
N ASN A 45 -11.24 -21.06 11.25
CA ASN A 45 -11.26 -20.72 9.82
C ASN A 45 -12.24 -19.58 9.53
N GLY A 46 -11.99 -18.41 10.11
CA GLY A 46 -12.98 -17.35 10.24
C GLY A 46 -12.54 -15.97 9.77
N ILE A 47 -13.44 -15.01 9.98
CA ILE A 47 -13.18 -13.58 9.88
C ILE A 47 -13.23 -13.03 11.30
N PHE A 48 -12.20 -12.28 11.69
CA PHE A 48 -12.19 -11.54 12.95
C PHE A 48 -12.35 -10.04 12.71
N PHE A 49 -12.76 -9.34 13.75
CA PHE A 49 -12.62 -7.90 13.85
C PHE A 49 -12.07 -7.48 15.21
N MET A 50 -11.45 -6.30 15.27
CA MET A 50 -10.95 -5.69 16.50
C MET A 50 -10.76 -4.18 16.32
N ASP A 51 -10.60 -3.44 17.42
CA ASP A 51 -10.20 -2.03 17.36
C ASP A 51 -8.78 -1.87 16.76
N LYS A 52 -8.64 -0.99 15.75
CA LYS A 52 -7.38 -0.81 15.01
C LYS A 52 -6.27 -0.14 15.81
N TYR A 53 -6.59 0.51 16.91
CA TYR A 53 -5.61 1.16 17.78
C TYR A 53 -5.16 0.26 18.94
N ASN A 54 -5.79 -0.93 19.08
CA ASN A 54 -5.48 -1.91 20.13
C ASN A 54 -5.26 -1.27 21.52
N LYS A 55 -6.11 -0.29 21.86
CA LYS A 55 -6.11 0.34 23.17
C LYS A 55 -7.03 -0.44 24.09
N ASP A 56 -6.52 -0.85 25.25
CA ASP A 56 -7.34 -1.41 26.31
C ASP A 56 -8.32 -0.34 26.81
N GLY A 57 -9.62 -0.65 26.80
CA GLY A 57 -10.67 0.25 27.28
C GLY A 57 -12.04 -0.43 27.30
N PRO A 58 -12.96 0.04 28.17
CA PRO A 58 -14.26 -0.61 28.39
C PRO A 58 -15.21 -0.60 27.18
N TYR A 59 -14.95 0.25 26.18
CA TYR A 59 -15.79 0.43 24.99
C TYR A 59 -15.10 0.02 23.67
N ARG A 60 -14.03 -0.80 23.74
CA ARG A 60 -13.20 -1.16 22.59
C ARG A 60 -13.45 -2.62 22.19
N ALA A 61 -13.66 -2.89 20.89
CA ALA A 61 -13.85 -4.25 20.41
C ALA A 61 -12.54 -5.04 20.53
N ARG A 62 -12.57 -6.10 21.35
CA ARG A 62 -11.49 -7.09 21.42
C ARG A 62 -11.49 -7.95 20.16
N PHE A 63 -10.40 -8.67 19.94
CA PHE A 63 -10.30 -9.68 18.89
C PHE A 63 -11.50 -10.65 18.97
N THR A 64 -12.44 -10.51 18.04
CA THR A 64 -13.73 -11.20 18.06
C THR A 64 -13.97 -11.84 16.71
N ILE A 65 -14.44 -13.08 16.72
CA ILE A 65 -14.76 -13.81 15.49
C ILE A 65 -16.16 -13.43 15.02
N LEU A 66 -16.27 -12.86 13.82
CA LEU A 66 -17.54 -12.51 13.16
C LEU A 66 -18.16 -13.70 12.45
N MET A 67 -17.32 -14.54 11.85
CA MET A 67 -17.75 -15.67 11.02
C MET A 67 -16.75 -16.81 11.16
N LYS A 68 -17.24 -18.06 11.11
CA LYS A 68 -16.47 -19.30 11.31
C LYS A 68 -16.74 -20.27 10.17
N GLY A 69 -15.87 -21.26 10.00
CA GLY A 69 -16.11 -22.40 9.11
C GLY A 69 -15.94 -22.08 7.63
N LEU A 70 -15.20 -21.03 7.29
CA LEU A 70 -14.88 -20.68 5.91
C LEU A 70 -13.84 -21.65 5.34
N ALA A 71 -14.05 -22.07 4.10
CA ALA A 71 -13.09 -22.91 3.39
C ALA A 71 -11.90 -22.05 2.93
N ARG A 72 -10.82 -22.01 3.73
CA ARG A 72 -9.55 -21.34 3.41
C ARG A 72 -9.72 -19.86 3.01
N PRO A 73 -10.18 -18.98 3.92
CA PRO A 73 -10.38 -17.56 3.59
C PRO A 73 -9.04 -16.87 3.28
N ALA A 74 -8.79 -16.63 1.99
CA ALA A 74 -7.57 -16.01 1.49
C ALA A 74 -7.72 -14.51 1.15
N GLY A 75 -8.91 -13.95 1.25
CA GLY A 75 -9.13 -12.54 0.93
C GLY A 75 -10.31 -11.97 1.68
N LEU A 76 -10.20 -10.71 2.08
CA LEU A 76 -11.26 -9.94 2.70
C LEU A 76 -11.16 -8.49 2.22
N VAL A 77 -12.30 -7.93 1.81
CA VAL A 77 -12.47 -6.52 1.52
C VAL A 77 -13.76 -6.05 2.19
N VAL A 78 -13.67 -4.97 2.96
CA VAL A 78 -14.80 -4.19 3.43
C VAL A 78 -15.32 -3.37 2.26
N PHE A 79 -16.56 -3.65 1.85
CA PHE A 79 -17.25 -2.93 0.80
C PHE A 79 -18.12 -1.82 1.40
N GLN A 80 -17.69 -0.57 1.25
CA GLN A 80 -18.38 0.60 1.77
C GLN A 80 -17.95 1.86 1.00
N ASP A 81 -18.91 2.73 0.68
CA ASP A 81 -18.72 3.91 -0.18
C ASP A 81 -17.68 4.88 0.40
N GLN A 82 -17.67 5.06 1.73
CA GLN A 82 -16.71 5.93 2.41
C GLN A 82 -15.25 5.48 2.29
N LYS A 83 -14.98 4.25 1.81
CA LYS A 83 -13.62 3.80 1.50
C LYS A 83 -13.12 4.28 0.14
N GLN A 84 -13.98 4.88 -0.67
CA GLN A 84 -13.66 5.44 -1.99
C GLN A 84 -14.11 6.90 -2.02
N GLN A 85 -13.18 7.82 -1.79
CA GLN A 85 -13.50 9.26 -1.80
C GLN A 85 -13.83 9.73 -3.22
N GLN A 86 -15.11 9.96 -3.50
CA GLN A 86 -15.58 10.40 -4.83
C GLN A 86 -15.36 11.90 -5.08
N GLU A 87 -15.08 12.68 -4.02
CA GLU A 87 -14.84 14.13 -4.13
C GLU A 87 -13.46 14.46 -4.71
N ILE A 88 -12.52 13.52 -4.65
CA ILE A 88 -11.21 13.65 -5.27
C ILE A 88 -11.34 13.26 -6.74
N GLY A 89 -11.36 14.27 -7.62
CA GLY A 89 -11.36 14.04 -9.06
C GLY A 89 -10.10 13.28 -9.49
N ASN A 90 -10.27 12.19 -10.24
CA ASN A 90 -9.14 11.45 -10.80
C ASN A 90 -8.52 12.27 -11.95
N PRO A 91 -7.28 12.77 -11.83
CA PRO A 91 -6.64 13.59 -12.87
C PRO A 91 -6.41 12.82 -14.18
N CYS A 92 -6.43 11.48 -14.14
CA CYS A 92 -6.32 10.66 -15.34
C CYS A 92 -7.58 10.61 -16.21
N LYS A 93 -8.73 11.07 -15.70
CA LYS A 93 -10.01 11.03 -16.42
C LYS A 93 -9.96 11.79 -17.75
N ASP A 94 -9.28 12.95 -17.75
CA ASP A 94 -9.10 13.82 -18.92
C ASP A 94 -7.61 13.89 -19.33
N SER A 95 -6.87 12.78 -19.12
CA SER A 95 -5.44 12.74 -19.45
C SER A 95 -5.19 12.79 -20.96
N THR A 96 -4.05 13.35 -21.33
CA THR A 96 -3.56 13.37 -22.72
C THR A 96 -2.65 12.18 -23.02
N CYS A 97 -2.58 11.18 -22.12
CA CYS A 97 -1.77 9.99 -22.34
C CYS A 97 -2.24 9.24 -23.59
N SER A 98 -1.27 8.78 -24.38
CA SER A 98 -1.56 7.95 -25.56
C SER A 98 -2.16 6.60 -25.15
N GLY A 99 -2.89 5.94 -26.05
CA GLY A 99 -3.57 4.67 -25.75
C GLY A 99 -2.63 3.50 -25.39
N ASN A 100 -1.33 3.64 -25.61
CA ASN A 100 -0.28 2.68 -25.24
C ASN A 100 0.47 3.06 -23.95
N GLN A 101 0.01 4.08 -23.22
CA GLN A 101 0.58 4.54 -21.96
C GLN A 101 -0.40 4.34 -20.81
N PHE A 102 0.13 4.06 -19.63
CA PHE A 102 -0.60 4.13 -18.37
C PHE A 102 -0.60 5.55 -17.85
N CYS A 103 -1.78 6.07 -17.52
CA CYS A 103 -1.89 7.27 -16.70
C CYS A 103 -1.78 6.89 -15.22
N LEU A 104 -0.76 7.40 -14.53
CA LEU A 104 -0.56 7.21 -13.10
C LEU A 104 -0.73 8.55 -12.36
N ILE A 105 -1.41 8.54 -11.22
CA ILE A 105 -1.51 9.70 -10.32
C ILE A 105 -0.11 9.98 -9.75
N SER A 106 0.31 11.24 -9.78
CA SER A 106 1.59 11.68 -9.23
C SER A 106 1.55 11.78 -7.69
N SER A 107 2.70 12.07 -7.08
CA SER A 107 2.80 12.38 -5.64
C SER A 107 2.01 13.63 -5.27
N ASP A 108 1.88 14.59 -6.19
CA ASP A 108 0.84 15.60 -6.16
C ASP A 108 -0.46 15.00 -6.74
N VAL A 109 -1.44 14.79 -5.86
CA VAL A 109 -2.74 14.15 -6.19
C VAL A 109 -3.55 14.89 -7.26
N SER A 110 -3.20 16.15 -7.57
CA SER A 110 -3.82 16.92 -8.65
C SER A 110 -3.18 16.68 -10.03
N GLN A 111 -2.06 15.95 -10.08
CA GLN A 111 -1.28 15.73 -11.28
C GLN A 111 -1.24 14.25 -11.67
N TYR A 112 -0.90 14.00 -12.94
CA TYR A 112 -0.68 12.67 -13.47
C TYR A 112 0.62 12.61 -14.29
N SER A 113 1.11 11.39 -14.52
CA SER A 113 2.21 11.09 -15.43
C SER A 113 1.80 9.96 -16.39
N CYS A 114 2.30 10.01 -17.62
CA CYS A 114 2.11 8.93 -18.59
C CYS A 114 3.33 8.01 -18.59
N GLN A 115 3.13 6.74 -18.30
CA GLN A 115 4.18 5.72 -18.23
C GLN A 115 3.98 4.66 -19.31
N CYS A 116 5.02 4.36 -20.07
CA CYS A 116 4.96 3.33 -21.11
C CYS A 116 4.90 1.92 -20.50
N LEU A 117 4.33 0.97 -21.23
CA LEU A 117 4.55 -0.44 -20.90
C LEU A 117 6.01 -0.82 -21.13
N ASN A 118 6.57 -1.62 -20.22
CA ASN A 118 7.88 -2.22 -20.46
C ASN A 118 7.85 -3.03 -21.76
N GLY A 119 8.74 -2.68 -22.70
CA GLY A 119 8.87 -3.35 -24.00
C GLY A 119 7.96 -2.83 -25.11
N SER A 120 7.22 -1.73 -24.93
CA SER A 120 6.51 -1.09 -26.03
C SER A 120 7.49 -0.31 -26.92
N GLU A 121 7.63 -0.72 -28.19
CA GLU A 121 8.49 -0.04 -29.18
C GLU A 121 7.93 1.33 -29.63
N ASP A 122 6.63 1.55 -29.42
CA ASP A 122 5.87 2.67 -29.99
C ASP A 122 5.55 3.78 -28.97
N CYS A 123 6.37 3.90 -27.92
CA CYS A 123 6.26 4.98 -26.94
C CYS A 123 7.36 6.01 -27.24
N PRO A 124 7.03 7.23 -27.71
CA PRO A 124 8.04 8.24 -27.91
C PRO A 124 8.62 8.60 -26.55
N LEU A 125 9.86 8.16 -26.30
CA LEU A 125 10.68 8.73 -25.24
C LEU A 125 10.71 10.25 -25.47
N PRO A 126 10.62 11.10 -24.42
CA PRO A 126 10.92 12.51 -24.58
C PRO A 126 12.28 12.63 -25.28
N PRO A 127 12.48 13.62 -26.19
CA PRO A 127 13.70 13.74 -26.96
C PRO A 127 14.90 13.73 -26.00
N THR A 128 15.68 12.66 -26.06
CA THR A 128 16.83 12.42 -25.19
C THR A 128 18.01 13.24 -25.67
N ASP A 129 17.93 14.56 -25.53
CA ASP A 129 19.08 15.46 -25.63
C ASP A 129 19.47 16.05 -24.26
N GLU A 130 18.74 15.71 -23.19
CA GLU A 130 19.14 16.06 -21.82
C GLU A 130 20.01 14.92 -21.23
N PRO A 131 21.18 15.25 -20.65
CA PRO A 131 22.01 14.26 -19.98
C PRO A 131 21.24 13.63 -18.82
N ILE A 132 21.02 12.32 -18.88
CA ILE A 132 20.38 11.56 -17.81
C ILE A 132 21.29 11.61 -16.58
N ASP A 133 20.83 12.28 -15.53
CA ASP A 133 21.47 12.20 -14.21
C ASP A 133 21.11 10.86 -13.57
N ILE A 134 22.06 9.93 -13.59
CA ILE A 134 21.92 8.57 -13.04
C ILE A 134 21.68 8.58 -11.52
N CYS A 135 22.03 9.68 -10.84
CA CYS A 135 21.82 9.82 -9.40
C CYS A 135 20.49 10.49 -9.03
N ASP A 136 19.72 11.00 -9.99
CA ASP A 136 18.43 11.61 -9.70
C ASP A 136 17.45 10.56 -9.15
N GLY A 137 17.06 10.73 -7.89
CA GLY A 137 16.13 9.83 -7.19
C GLY A 137 16.64 8.41 -6.90
N TYR A 138 17.90 8.08 -7.21
CA TYR A 138 18.44 6.72 -7.01
C TYR A 138 18.53 6.33 -5.52
N CYS A 139 18.98 7.26 -4.67
CA CYS A 139 19.02 7.06 -3.22
C CYS A 139 17.86 7.81 -2.55
N GLN A 140 16.98 7.06 -1.88
CA GLN A 140 15.88 7.60 -1.08
C GLN A 140 16.21 7.56 0.42
N ASN A 141 15.43 8.27 1.25
CA ASN A 141 15.61 8.35 2.72
C ASN A 141 16.92 9.00 3.20
N GLY A 142 17.49 9.93 2.43
CA GLY A 142 18.68 10.70 2.81
C GLY A 142 20.02 9.98 2.58
N GLY A 143 20.02 8.86 1.84
CA GLY A 143 21.25 8.23 1.36
C GLY A 143 21.97 9.09 0.32
N THR A 144 23.28 8.96 0.24
CA THR A 144 24.10 9.72 -0.71
C THR A 144 24.42 8.86 -1.93
N CYS A 145 24.16 9.37 -3.13
CA CYS A 145 24.49 8.67 -4.37
C CYS A 145 25.96 8.89 -4.75
N GLU A 146 26.71 7.80 -4.89
CA GLU A 146 28.10 7.78 -5.35
C GLU A 146 28.22 6.91 -6.61
N LEU A 147 28.96 7.38 -7.62
CA LEU A 147 29.19 6.65 -8.86
C LEU A 147 30.53 5.90 -8.79
N PHE A 148 30.48 4.57 -8.91
CA PHE A 148 31.66 3.75 -9.21
C PHE A 148 31.69 3.45 -10.71
N GLY A 149 32.34 4.33 -11.48
CA GLY A 149 32.30 4.26 -12.94
C GLY A 149 30.96 4.75 -13.48
N ARG A 150 30.13 3.85 -14.02
CA ARG A 150 28.74 4.15 -14.44
C ARG A 150 27.69 3.57 -13.47
N ASP A 151 28.12 2.85 -12.45
CA ASP A 151 27.22 2.16 -11.53
C ASP A 151 26.96 3.04 -10.30
N PRO A 152 25.70 3.42 -10.03
CA PRO A 152 25.35 4.18 -8.85
C PRO A 152 25.26 3.28 -7.62
N THR A 153 25.76 3.80 -6.49
CA THR A 153 25.73 3.17 -5.17
C THR A 153 25.22 4.16 -4.15
N CYS A 154 24.52 3.66 -3.12
CA CYS A 154 24.05 4.49 -2.02
C CYS A 154 24.89 4.25 -0.78
N THR A 155 25.43 5.34 -0.21
CA THR A 155 26.12 5.38 1.08
C THR A 155 25.26 6.01 2.17
#